data_AF-A0A942IQQ1-F1
#
_entry.id   AF-A0A942IQQ1-F1
#
_cell.length_a   1.000
_cell.length_b   1.000
_cell.length_c   1.000
_cell.angle_alpha   90.00
_cell.angle_beta   90.00
_cell.angle_gamma   90.00
#
_symmetry.space_group_name_H-M   'P 1'
#
loop_
_entity.id
_entity.type
_entity.pdbx_description
1 polymer ?
#
loop_
_entity_poly.entity_id
_entity_poly.type
_entity_poly.pdbx_seq_one_letter_code
_entity_poly.pdbx_strand_id
1 'polypeptide(L)'
;MQRTIHALAIILLILSAFSSLALGAGQEFPVPPPPFTEGIFPCSQCHASMETNWKKRELKDEHTKIRMHHAETMRWCLDCHDVKNRDKLRLYNGELINFTESHRLCGECHGNLYRDWRAGIHGKRTGYFMGTGKRTYLLCAHCHDPHEPKFKRVIPEPPPFRPMDRQNVK
;
A
#
# COMPACT_ATOMS: atom_id res chain seq x y z
N MET A 1 -5.57 -43.26 39.71
CA MET A 1 -6.64 -42.46 39.07
C MET A 1 -6.52 -40.96 39.31
N GLN A 2 -6.21 -40.47 40.53
CA GLN A 2 -6.07 -39.02 40.79
C GLN A 2 -4.99 -38.31 39.94
N ARG A 3 -3.81 -38.94 39.79
CA ARG A 3 -2.67 -38.36 39.07
C ARG A 3 -2.91 -38.18 37.56
N THR A 4 -3.67 -39.08 36.95
CA THR A 4 -4.01 -39.01 35.52
C THR A 4 -5.07 -37.93 35.25
N ILE A 5 -5.99 -37.69 36.20
CA ILE A 5 -7.00 -36.63 36.12
C ILE A 5 -6.36 -35.23 36.21
N HIS A 6 -5.37 -35.05 37.08
CA HIS A 6 -4.64 -33.78 37.17
C HIS A 6 -3.80 -33.49 35.93
N ALA A 7 -3.17 -34.51 35.32
CA ALA A 7 -2.42 -34.35 34.08
C ALA A 7 -3.33 -33.95 32.90
N LEU A 8 -4.50 -34.57 32.77
CA LEU A 8 -5.50 -34.23 31.75
C LEU A 8 -6.10 -32.83 31.95
N ALA A 9 -6.37 -32.42 33.20
CA ALA A 9 -6.88 -31.09 33.51
C ALA A 9 -5.86 -29.98 33.20
N ILE A 10 -4.57 -30.22 33.46
CA ILE A 10 -3.48 -29.28 33.14
C ILE A 10 -3.30 -29.17 31.62
N ILE A 11 -3.35 -30.29 30.87
CA ILE A 11 -3.28 -30.27 29.41
C ILE A 11 -4.48 -29.52 28.80
N LEU A 12 -5.69 -29.70 29.35
CA LEU A 12 -6.89 -29.00 28.88
C LEU A 12 -6.86 -27.49 29.20
N LEU A 13 -6.29 -27.09 30.34
CA LEU A 13 -6.05 -25.69 30.71
C LEU A 13 -4.96 -25.02 29.85
N ILE A 14 -3.93 -25.77 29.45
CA ILE A 14 -2.90 -25.27 28.53
C ILE A 14 -3.48 -25.12 27.11
N LEU A 15 -4.30 -26.07 26.63
CA LEU A 15 -4.94 -25.96 25.32
C LEU A 15 -5.94 -24.79 25.24
N SER A 16 -6.70 -24.53 26.31
CA SER A 16 -7.63 -23.39 26.36
C SER A 16 -6.91 -22.04 26.45
N ALA A 17 -5.73 -21.99 27.07
CA ALA A 17 -4.89 -20.79 27.09
C ALA A 17 -4.29 -20.44 25.70
N PHE A 18 -4.03 -21.44 24.86
CA PHE A 18 -3.49 -21.23 23.51
C PHE A 18 -4.52 -20.83 22.45
N SER A 19 -5.82 -21.00 22.73
CA SER A 19 -6.88 -20.75 21.74
C SER A 19 -7.31 -19.26 21.66
N SER A 20 -6.82 -18.43 22.57
CA SER A 20 -7.28 -17.03 22.72
C SER A 20 -6.46 -15.99 21.95
N LEU A 21 -5.39 -16.38 21.24
CA LEU A 21 -4.50 -15.46 20.51
C LEU A 21 -4.82 -15.26 19.02
N ALA A 22 -5.90 -15.87 18.50
CA ALA A 22 -6.27 -15.72 17.09
C ALA A 22 -7.26 -14.57 16.83
N LEU A 23 -7.46 -13.65 17.78
CA LEU A 23 -8.40 -12.54 17.62
C LEU A 23 -7.69 -11.27 17.16
N GLY A 24 -7.59 -11.14 15.84
CA GLY A 24 -7.34 -9.87 15.16
C GLY A 24 -5.95 -9.75 14.54
N ALA A 25 -5.77 -10.28 13.33
CA ALA A 25 -4.84 -9.69 12.37
C ALA A 25 -5.37 -8.30 11.98
N GLY A 26 -5.33 -7.37 12.92
CA GLY A 26 -5.64 -5.97 12.68
C GLY A 26 -4.62 -5.44 11.68
N GLN A 27 -5.13 -4.79 10.63
CA GLN A 27 -4.31 -4.11 9.65
C GLN A 27 -3.29 -3.22 10.38
N GLU A 28 -2.00 -3.57 10.30
CA GLU A 28 -0.92 -2.99 11.12
C GLU A 28 -0.93 -1.44 11.07
N PHE A 29 -1.31 -0.92 9.90
CA PHE A 29 -1.51 0.50 9.67
C PHE A 29 -2.95 0.80 9.23
N PRO A 30 -3.70 1.66 9.94
CA PRO A 30 -4.95 2.21 9.44
C PRO A 30 -4.64 3.14 8.27
N VAL A 31 -5.09 2.78 7.08
CA VAL A 31 -4.92 3.56 5.84
C VAL A 31 -6.29 3.88 5.24
N PRO A 32 -6.43 4.97 4.48
CA PRO A 32 -7.64 5.18 3.69
C PRO A 32 -7.67 4.21 2.50
N PRO A 33 -8.83 4.09 1.82
CA PRO A 33 -8.90 3.36 0.56
C PRO A 33 -7.84 3.84 -0.44
N PRO A 34 -7.32 2.95 -1.31
CA PRO A 34 -6.39 3.36 -2.35
C PRO A 34 -7.01 4.44 -3.27
N PRO A 35 -6.20 5.37 -3.80
CA PRO A 35 -6.66 6.51 -4.59
C PRO A 35 -6.96 6.08 -6.03
N PHE A 36 -7.89 5.14 -6.20
CA PHE A 36 -8.30 4.67 -7.52
C PHE A 36 -9.12 5.72 -8.26
N THR A 37 -9.02 5.72 -9.59
CA THR A 37 -9.99 6.41 -10.43
C THR A 37 -11.39 5.83 -10.17
N GLU A 38 -12.41 6.69 -10.14
CA GLU A 38 -13.77 6.26 -9.92
C GLU A 38 -14.21 5.18 -10.92
N GLY A 39 -14.87 4.12 -10.43
CA GLY A 39 -15.37 3.02 -11.23
C GLY A 39 -14.34 2.00 -11.72
N ILE A 40 -13.02 2.19 -11.50
CA ILE A 40 -12.00 1.24 -12.00
C ILE A 40 -11.86 -0.03 -11.16
N PHE A 41 -12.37 -0.01 -9.92
CA PHE A 41 -12.27 -1.11 -8.97
C PHE A 41 -13.67 -1.66 -8.65
N PRO A 42 -13.88 -2.99 -8.57
CA PRO A 42 -12.88 -4.06 -8.69
C PRO A 42 -12.45 -4.35 -10.14
N CYS A 43 -11.14 -4.56 -10.32
CA CYS A 43 -10.49 -4.84 -11.59
C CYS A 43 -10.98 -6.16 -12.23
N SER A 44 -11.41 -7.11 -11.38
CA SER A 44 -11.98 -8.39 -11.81
C SER A 44 -13.26 -8.25 -12.66
N GLN A 45 -13.99 -7.13 -12.56
CA GLN A 45 -15.17 -6.90 -13.41
C GLN A 45 -14.85 -6.94 -14.91
N CYS A 46 -13.66 -6.50 -15.30
CA CYS A 46 -13.19 -6.62 -16.67
C CYS A 46 -12.29 -7.86 -16.85
N HIS A 47 -11.44 -8.18 -15.88
CA HIS A 47 -10.38 -9.17 -16.07
C HIS A 47 -10.73 -10.64 -15.76
N ALA A 48 -11.85 -10.94 -15.10
CA ALA A 48 -12.17 -12.31 -14.67
C ALA A 48 -12.32 -13.29 -15.85
N SER A 49 -12.78 -12.81 -17.01
CA SER A 49 -13.04 -13.62 -18.21
C SER A 49 -12.01 -13.43 -19.33
N MET A 50 -10.95 -12.65 -19.08
CA MET A 50 -9.93 -12.34 -20.09
C MET A 50 -8.77 -13.32 -20.02
N GLU A 51 -8.27 -13.73 -21.18
CA GLU A 51 -7.01 -14.46 -21.24
C GLU A 51 -5.83 -13.56 -20.81
N THR A 52 -4.98 -14.08 -19.94
CA THR A 52 -3.83 -13.32 -19.46
C THR A 52 -2.69 -13.36 -20.47
N ASN A 53 -2.26 -12.19 -20.93
CA ASN A 53 -1.05 -12.04 -21.72
C ASN A 53 0.11 -11.51 -20.87
N TRP A 54 1.11 -12.37 -20.70
CA TRP A 54 2.31 -12.17 -19.87
C TRP A 54 3.40 -11.35 -20.54
N LYS A 55 3.33 -11.18 -21.86
CA LYS A 55 4.39 -10.50 -22.61
C LYS A 55 4.26 -8.99 -22.39
N LYS A 56 5.38 -8.38 -22.03
CA LYS A 56 5.55 -6.92 -22.05
C LYS A 56 5.24 -6.40 -23.45
N ARG A 57 4.36 -5.40 -23.54
CA ARG A 57 3.86 -4.83 -24.79
C ARG A 57 3.29 -3.44 -24.57
N GLU A 58 3.05 -2.72 -25.66
CA GLU A 58 2.20 -1.54 -25.61
C GLU A 58 0.73 -1.95 -25.51
N LEU A 59 -0.02 -1.30 -24.61
CA LEU A 59 -1.46 -1.50 -24.49
C LEU A 59 -2.19 -0.58 -25.47
N LYS A 60 -3.15 -1.12 -26.22
CA LYS A 60 -3.84 -0.41 -27.30
C LYS A 60 -5.31 -0.10 -27.03
N ASP A 61 -5.96 -0.85 -26.14
CA ASP A 61 -7.39 -0.72 -25.86
C ASP A 61 -7.60 0.00 -24.52
N GLU A 62 -7.39 -0.73 -23.42
CA GLU A 62 -7.55 -0.23 -22.06
C GLU A 62 -6.20 0.14 -21.42
N HIS A 63 -6.25 0.97 -20.38
CA HIS A 63 -5.07 1.41 -19.61
C HIS A 63 -4.01 2.15 -20.46
N THR A 64 -4.38 2.64 -21.64
CA THR A 64 -3.50 3.31 -22.61
C THR A 64 -2.90 4.62 -22.12
N LYS A 65 -3.43 5.18 -21.02
CA LYS A 65 -2.90 6.38 -20.34
C LYS A 65 -1.82 6.06 -19.31
N ILE A 66 -1.66 4.80 -18.92
CA ILE A 66 -0.62 4.38 -17.99
C ILE A 66 0.72 4.37 -18.74
N ARG A 67 1.73 5.02 -18.16
CA ARG A 67 3.10 5.01 -18.65
C ARG A 67 3.97 4.35 -17.59
N MET A 68 4.59 3.24 -17.96
CA MET A 68 5.50 2.54 -17.05
C MET A 68 6.87 3.22 -17.14
N HIS A 69 7.15 4.09 -16.17
CA HIS A 69 8.44 4.75 -15.93
C HIS A 69 9.10 4.30 -14.62
N HIS A 70 8.73 3.12 -14.15
CA HIS A 70 9.23 2.50 -12.94
C HIS A 70 9.80 1.11 -13.25
N ALA A 71 11.11 0.93 -13.02
CA ALA A 71 11.83 -0.31 -13.30
C ALA A 71 11.56 -0.86 -14.71
N GLU A 72 11.44 0.01 -15.71
CA GLU A 72 10.84 -0.30 -17.02
C GLU A 72 11.46 -1.50 -17.71
N THR A 73 12.77 -1.69 -17.60
CA THR A 73 13.52 -2.78 -18.23
C THR A 73 13.40 -4.11 -17.49
N MET A 74 12.97 -4.09 -16.23
CA MET A 74 12.97 -5.25 -15.32
C MET A 74 11.58 -5.72 -14.91
N ARG A 75 10.59 -4.82 -14.93
CA ARG A 75 9.24 -5.09 -14.41
C ARG A 75 8.15 -4.90 -15.45
N TRP A 76 7.09 -5.66 -15.27
CA TRP A 76 5.83 -5.64 -16.00
C TRP A 76 4.65 -5.57 -15.02
N CYS A 77 3.45 -5.26 -15.50
CA CYS A 77 2.25 -5.08 -14.66
C CYS A 77 2.03 -6.26 -13.70
N LEU A 78 2.26 -7.48 -14.19
CA LEU A 78 2.02 -8.74 -13.49
C LEU A 78 3.13 -9.13 -12.49
N ASP A 79 4.17 -8.31 -12.35
CA ASP A 79 5.17 -8.47 -11.30
C ASP A 79 4.74 -7.81 -9.98
N CYS A 80 3.76 -6.92 -10.04
CA CYS A 80 3.18 -6.24 -8.88
C CYS A 80 1.71 -6.62 -8.67
N HIS A 81 0.96 -6.79 -9.76
CA HIS A 81 -0.44 -7.22 -9.74
C HIS A 81 -0.53 -8.73 -9.90
N ASP A 82 -1.47 -9.36 -9.20
CA ASP A 82 -1.69 -10.79 -9.38
C ASP A 82 -2.32 -11.11 -10.75
N VAL A 83 -1.85 -12.22 -11.31
CA VAL A 83 -2.25 -12.73 -12.62
C VAL A 83 -3.66 -13.29 -12.61
N LYS A 84 -4.07 -13.94 -11.53
CA LYS A 84 -5.36 -14.63 -11.48
C LYS A 84 -6.44 -13.71 -10.93
N ASN A 85 -6.05 -12.79 -10.06
CA ASN A 85 -6.93 -11.84 -9.40
C ASN A 85 -6.31 -10.43 -9.40
N ARG A 86 -6.66 -9.60 -10.39
CA ARG A 86 -6.17 -8.21 -10.49
C ARG A 86 -6.60 -7.31 -9.31
N ASP A 87 -7.55 -7.76 -8.48
CA ASP A 87 -7.96 -7.04 -7.26
C ASP A 87 -6.91 -7.17 -6.14
N LYS A 88 -5.85 -7.95 -6.36
CA LYS A 88 -4.74 -8.18 -5.42
C LYS A 88 -3.40 -7.77 -6.01
N LEU A 89 -2.51 -7.37 -5.12
CA LEU A 89 -1.08 -7.24 -5.40
C LEU A 89 -0.37 -8.54 -5.01
N ARG A 90 0.78 -8.80 -5.64
CA ARG A 90 1.60 -9.98 -5.40
C ARG A 90 2.99 -9.56 -4.95
N LEU A 91 3.42 -10.05 -3.80
CA LEU A 91 4.79 -9.91 -3.29
C LEU A 91 5.75 -10.85 -4.04
N TYR A 92 7.06 -10.61 -3.91
CA TYR A 92 8.09 -11.42 -4.57
C TYR A 92 8.02 -12.91 -4.20
N ASN A 93 7.70 -13.21 -2.94
CA ASN A 93 7.50 -14.58 -2.44
C ASN A 93 6.21 -15.26 -2.95
N GLY A 94 5.37 -14.53 -3.69
CA GLY A 94 4.08 -14.99 -4.21
C GLY A 94 2.89 -14.75 -3.28
N GLU A 95 3.08 -14.19 -2.09
CA GLU A 95 1.99 -13.81 -1.20
C GLU A 95 1.09 -12.75 -1.87
N LEU A 96 -0.23 -12.91 -1.73
CA LEU A 96 -1.21 -11.96 -2.23
C LEU A 96 -1.64 -11.02 -1.12
N ILE A 97 -1.57 -9.72 -1.39
CA ILE A 97 -1.93 -8.67 -0.43
C ILE A 97 -3.00 -7.74 -1.02
N ASN A 98 -3.72 -7.06 -0.14
CA ASN A 98 -4.66 -6.03 -0.56
C ASN A 98 -3.92 -4.77 -1.00
N PHE A 99 -4.56 -3.94 -1.84
CA PHE A 99 -4.01 -2.62 -2.18
C PHE A 99 -3.84 -1.70 -0.95
N THR A 100 -4.60 -1.91 0.11
CA THR A 100 -4.43 -1.23 1.40
C THR A 100 -3.16 -1.63 2.15
N GLU A 101 -2.43 -2.63 1.63
CA GLU A 101 -1.14 -3.08 2.13
C GLU A 101 -0.01 -2.79 1.14
N SER A 102 -0.25 -1.96 0.11
CA SER A 102 0.73 -1.72 -0.97
C SER A 102 2.11 -1.26 -0.48
N HIS A 103 2.18 -0.65 0.71
CA HIS A 103 3.43 -0.28 1.37
C HIS A 103 4.37 -1.49 1.60
N ARG A 104 3.83 -2.70 1.83
CA ARG A 104 4.60 -3.95 1.95
C ARG A 104 5.31 -4.29 0.64
N LEU A 105 4.58 -4.20 -0.48
CA LEU A 105 5.13 -4.41 -1.83
C LEU A 105 6.23 -3.38 -2.15
N CYS A 106 5.95 -2.09 -1.92
CA CYS A 106 6.95 -1.04 -2.15
C CYS A 106 8.22 -1.27 -1.32
N GLY A 107 8.06 -1.75 -0.08
CA GLY A 107 9.14 -2.04 0.85
C GLY A 107 10.08 -3.17 0.44
N GLU A 108 9.68 -4.07 -0.47
CA GLU A 108 10.56 -5.15 -0.96
C GLU A 108 11.81 -4.62 -1.67
N CYS A 109 11.71 -3.44 -2.29
CA CYS A 109 12.84 -2.77 -2.96
C CYS A 109 13.20 -1.43 -2.31
N HIS A 110 12.22 -0.69 -1.79
CA HIS A 110 12.42 0.64 -1.19
C HIS A 110 12.49 0.58 0.34
N GLY A 111 13.32 -0.29 0.90
CA GLY A 111 13.38 -0.59 2.34
C GLY A 111 13.61 0.64 3.24
N ASN A 112 14.51 1.56 2.84
CA ASN A 112 14.76 2.78 3.62
C ASN A 112 13.51 3.69 3.67
N LEU A 113 12.86 3.91 2.53
CA LEU A 113 11.63 4.71 2.48
C LEU A 113 10.49 4.04 3.24
N TYR A 114 10.37 2.71 3.17
CA TYR A 114 9.38 1.97 3.92
C TYR A 114 9.60 2.06 5.43
N ARG A 115 10.85 1.92 5.90
CA ARG A 115 11.20 2.16 7.30
C ARG A 115 10.79 3.55 7.76
N ASP A 116 11.13 4.58 6.98
CA ASP A 116 10.84 5.96 7.32
C ASP A 116 9.33 6.27 7.26
N TRP A 117 8.59 5.63 6.34
CA TRP A 117 7.14 5.70 6.26
C TRP A 117 6.46 5.08 7.49
N ARG A 118 6.91 3.90 7.94
CA ARG A 118 6.40 3.27 9.18
C ARG A 118 6.63 4.14 10.41
N ALA A 119 7.77 4.84 10.46
CA ALA A 119 8.07 5.78 11.53
C ALA A 119 7.30 7.11 11.42
N GLY A 120 6.61 7.36 10.30
CA GLY A 120 5.91 8.61 10.01
C GLY A 120 6.86 9.78 9.64
N ILE A 121 8.11 9.48 9.31
CA ILE A 121 9.11 10.45 8.82
C ILE A 121 8.85 10.75 7.33
N HIS A 122 8.44 9.72 6.57
CA HIS A 122 8.11 9.84 5.15
C HIS A 122 6.61 9.61 4.90
N GLY A 123 6.05 10.30 3.91
CA GLY A 123 4.62 10.28 3.62
C GLY A 123 3.82 11.22 4.52
N LYS A 124 2.51 10.98 4.62
CA LYS A 124 1.60 11.82 5.39
C LYS A 124 0.82 10.99 6.40
N ARG A 125 0.92 11.39 7.67
CA ARG A 125 0.10 10.88 8.77
C ARG A 125 -0.91 11.94 9.19
N THR A 126 -2.17 11.57 9.32
CA THR A 126 -3.27 12.45 9.74
C THR A 126 -3.99 11.86 10.95
N GLY A 127 -4.87 12.68 11.56
CA GLY A 127 -5.62 12.31 12.76
C GLY A 127 -4.90 12.74 14.04
N TYR A 128 -5.09 11.96 15.10
CA TYR A 128 -4.68 12.36 16.44
C TYR A 128 -3.18 12.14 16.68
N PHE A 129 -2.46 13.19 17.11
CA PHE A 129 -1.03 13.06 17.45
C PHE A 129 -0.80 12.43 18.82
N MET A 130 -1.69 12.67 19.79
CA MET A 130 -1.66 12.12 21.15
C MET A 130 -3.05 11.59 21.54
N GLY A 131 -3.09 10.74 22.57
CA GLY A 131 -4.34 10.13 23.05
C GLY A 131 -4.78 8.91 22.25
N THR A 132 -6.06 8.52 22.42
CA THR A 132 -6.67 7.30 21.87
C THR A 132 -7.37 7.51 20.52
N GLY A 133 -7.35 8.72 19.97
CA GLY A 133 -8.02 9.01 18.70
C GLY A 133 -7.35 8.33 17.50
N LYS A 134 -8.11 8.13 16.41
CA LYS A 134 -7.64 7.41 15.22
C LYS A 134 -6.51 8.16 14.52
N ARG A 135 -5.42 7.44 14.24
CA ARG A 135 -4.34 7.87 13.34
C ARG A 135 -4.56 7.23 11.98
N THR A 136 -4.10 7.86 10.91
CA THR A 136 -4.20 7.29 9.57
C THR A 136 -2.95 7.61 8.76
N TYR A 137 -2.47 6.62 8.01
CA TYR A 137 -1.28 6.72 7.17
C TYR A 137 -1.73 6.73 5.71
N LEU A 138 -1.32 7.74 4.94
CA LEU A 138 -1.52 7.68 3.50
C LEU A 138 -0.56 6.64 2.89
N LEU A 139 -1.08 5.80 2.00
CA LEU A 139 -0.27 4.86 1.21
C LEU A 139 0.72 5.63 0.32
N CYS A 140 1.80 4.98 -0.10
CA CYS A 140 2.76 5.51 -1.08
C CYS A 140 2.05 6.04 -2.33
N ALA A 141 1.04 5.29 -2.81
CA ALA A 141 0.24 5.60 -3.99
C ALA A 141 -0.63 6.87 -3.87
N HIS A 142 -0.86 7.40 -2.66
CA HIS A 142 -1.59 8.67 -2.49
C HIS A 142 -0.78 9.89 -2.91
N CYS A 143 0.55 9.76 -2.91
CA CYS A 143 1.45 10.84 -3.30
C CYS A 143 2.22 10.51 -4.58
N HIS A 144 2.56 9.24 -4.79
CA HIS A 144 3.33 8.78 -5.93
C HIS A 144 2.46 7.97 -6.89
N ASP A 145 2.59 8.18 -8.20
CA ASP A 145 2.07 7.22 -9.18
C ASP A 145 2.93 5.94 -9.11
N PRO A 146 2.38 4.75 -8.81
CA PRO A 146 3.17 3.52 -8.77
C PRO A 146 3.88 3.18 -10.08
N HIS A 147 3.41 3.71 -11.22
CA HIS A 147 4.00 3.49 -12.54
C HIS A 147 4.99 4.59 -12.94
N GLU A 148 4.89 5.79 -12.35
CA GLU A 148 5.85 6.90 -12.50
C GLU A 148 6.12 7.58 -11.13
N PRO A 149 6.80 6.91 -10.17
CA PRO A 149 6.84 7.40 -8.79
C PRO A 149 7.60 8.72 -8.61
N LYS A 150 8.53 9.03 -9.51
CA LYS A 150 9.33 10.24 -9.41
C LYS A 150 8.47 11.47 -9.68
N PHE A 151 8.43 12.41 -8.74
CA PHE A 151 7.75 13.68 -8.94
C PHE A 151 8.31 14.43 -10.15
N LYS A 152 7.39 14.99 -10.93
CA LYS A 152 7.73 15.92 -12.01
C LYS A 152 8.26 17.20 -11.38
N ARG A 153 9.25 17.82 -12.03
CA ARG A 153 9.77 19.11 -11.58
C ARG A 153 8.64 20.13 -11.64
N VAL A 154 8.36 20.75 -10.51
CA VAL A 154 7.46 21.90 -10.43
C VAL A 154 8.32 23.15 -10.54
N ILE A 155 7.87 24.11 -11.34
CA ILE A 155 8.51 25.44 -11.36
C ILE A 155 8.12 26.12 -10.05
N PRO A 156 9.08 26.55 -9.21
CA PRO A 156 8.77 27.29 -8.00
C PRO A 156 8.02 28.57 -8.34
N GLU A 157 7.02 28.92 -7.52
CA GLU A 157 6.45 30.27 -7.55
C GLU A 157 7.55 31.31 -7.29
N PRO A 158 7.40 32.54 -7.81
CA PRO A 158 8.31 33.63 -7.48
C PRO A 158 8.49 33.78 -5.97
N PRO A 159 9.68 34.21 -5.50
CA PRO A 159 9.90 34.43 -4.08
C PRO A 159 8.89 35.45 -3.53
N PRO A 160 8.45 35.31 -2.28
CA PRO A 160 7.54 36.28 -1.68
C PRO A 160 8.21 37.66 -1.63
N PHE A 161 7.41 38.71 -1.79
CA PHE A 161 7.89 40.08 -1.61
C PHE A 161 8.42 40.27 -0.17
N ARG A 162 9.55 40.95 -0.03
CA ARG A 162 10.05 41.33 1.30
C ARG A 162 9.12 42.39 1.88
N PRO A 163 8.97 42.46 3.20
CA PRO A 163 8.15 43.51 3.84
C PRO A 163 8.57 44.95 3.47
N MET A 164 9.84 45.15 3.10
CA MET A 164 10.40 46.45 2.68
C MET A 164 10.30 46.71 1.17
N ASP A 165 9.90 45.71 0.38
CA ASP A 165 9.59 45.91 -1.03
C ASP A 165 8.28 46.69 -1.04
N ARG A 166 8.39 48.03 -1.13
CA ARG A 166 7.22 48.91 -1.18
C ARG A 166 6.28 48.39 -2.25
N GLN A 167 5.02 48.20 -1.85
CA GLN A 167 3.90 47.90 -2.75
C GLN A 167 3.83 48.96 -3.85
N ASN A 168 4.58 48.76 -4.93
CA ASN A 168 4.36 49.41 -6.21
C ASN A 168 3.76 48.38 -7.15
N VAL A 169 2.70 47.73 -6.69
CA VAL A 169 1.73 47.09 -7.55
C VAL A 169 0.78 48.20 -8.00
N LYS A 170 1.04 48.74 -9.20
CA LYS A 170 -0.05 49.22 -10.04
C LYS A 170 -0.77 48.00 -10.62
#